data_AF-A0A972I0C8-F1
#
_entry.id   AF-A0A972I0C8-F1
#
_cell.length_a   1.000
_cell.length_b   1.000
_cell.length_c   1.000
_cell.angle_alpha   90.00
_cell.angle_beta   90.00
_cell.angle_gamma   90.00
#
_symmetry.space_group_name_H-M   'P 1'
#
loop_
_entity.id
_entity.type
_entity.pdbx_description
1 polymer ?
#
loop_
_entity_poly.entity_id
_entity_poly.type
_entity_poly.pdbx_seq_one_letter_code
_entity_poly.pdbx_strand_id
1 'polypeptide(L)'
;MPQPVSQTLGVTAGIVLGIAAVGAGLVSNATLVVVIVTAIASYSGPDYGIGLSWRILKYLLILAAALGGLIGIVFTGILILAHAAKQNSFGVSYLAPWTPIRGIELLDTVLRRPLWMPKRPGTVHPIETVRYQEQGGSEIGHGKQEDE
;
A
#
# COMPACT_ATOMS: atom_id res chain seq x y z
N MET A 1 -2.26 -6.18 37.52
CA MET A 1 -0.92 -6.78 37.30
C MET A 1 -0.04 -5.70 36.63
N PRO A 2 1.24 -5.52 36.99
CA PRO A 2 1.93 -4.22 37.06
C PRO A 2 2.24 -3.58 35.68
N GLN A 3 1.25 -2.92 35.08
CA GLN A 3 1.36 -2.15 33.82
C GLN A 3 2.47 -1.07 33.79
N PRO A 4 2.80 -0.35 34.89
CA PRO A 4 3.74 0.79 34.83
C PRO A 4 5.20 0.38 34.54
N VAL A 5 5.59 -0.82 34.96
CA VAL A 5 6.98 -1.28 34.89
C VAL A 5 7.38 -1.57 33.44
N SER A 6 6.51 -2.24 32.67
CA SER A 6 6.76 -2.57 31.27
C SER A 6 6.82 -1.32 30.38
N GLN A 7 5.96 -0.32 30.63
CA GLN A 7 5.97 0.93 29.86
C GLN A 7 7.25 1.74 30.12
N THR A 8 7.65 1.87 31.39
CA THR A 8 8.86 2.60 31.79
C THR A 8 10.13 1.94 31.25
N LEU A 9 10.22 0.60 31.35
CA LEU A 9 11.32 -0.16 30.77
C LEU A 9 11.38 -0.02 29.25
N GLY A 10 10.23 -0.05 28.55
CA GLY A 10 10.19 0.10 27.10
C GLY A 10 10.69 1.46 26.60
N VAL A 11 10.29 2.55 27.26
CA VAL A 11 10.73 3.91 26.91
C VAL A 11 12.23 4.08 27.19
N THR A 12 12.68 3.65 28.38
CA THR A 12 14.09 3.81 28.79
C THR A 12 15.02 2.98 27.89
N ALA A 13 14.63 1.75 27.55
CA ALA A 13 15.40 0.89 26.64
C ALA A 13 15.56 1.52 25.25
N GLY A 14 14.49 2.08 24.67
CA GLY A 14 14.54 2.70 23.35
C GLY A 14 15.47 3.91 23.27
N ILE A 15 15.41 4.80 24.27
CA ILE A 15 16.24 6.02 24.31
C ILE A 15 17.73 5.65 24.50
N VAL A 16 18.03 4.74 25.45
CA VAL A 16 19.41 4.34 25.74
C VAL A 16 20.04 3.64 24.54
N LEU A 17 19.32 2.73 23.87
CA LEU A 17 19.81 2.06 22.66
C LEU A 17 20.05 3.05 21.51
N GLY A 18 19.19 4.06 21.33
CA GLY A 18 19.37 5.09 20.31
C GLY A 18 20.64 5.92 20.53
N ILE A 19 20.85 6.39 21.77
CA ILE A 19 22.04 7.16 22.14
C ILE A 19 23.31 6.31 22.00
N ALA A 20 23.27 5.05 22.44
CA ALA A 20 24.39 4.13 22.32
C ALA A 20 24.72 3.82 20.85
N ALA A 21 23.72 3.64 19.99
CA ALA A 21 23.93 3.34 18.57
C ALA A 21 24.61 4.49 17.82
N VAL A 22 24.24 5.73 18.12
CA VAL A 22 24.91 6.92 17.57
C VAL A 22 26.30 7.11 18.18
N GLY A 23 26.42 6.95 19.51
CA GLY A 23 27.69 7.09 20.22
C GLY A 23 28.75 6.07 19.78
N ALA A 24 28.33 4.86 19.40
CA ALA A 24 29.18 3.81 18.85
C ALA A 24 29.48 3.97 17.35
N GLY A 25 28.88 4.95 16.67
CA GLY A 25 29.07 5.18 15.23
C GLY A 25 28.39 4.12 14.34
N LEU A 26 27.45 3.33 14.86
CA LEU A 26 26.72 2.32 14.07
C LEU A 26 25.77 2.97 13.05
N VAL A 27 25.22 4.14 13.40
CA VAL A 27 24.30 4.91 12.56
C VAL A 27 24.57 6.40 12.70
N SER A 28 24.36 7.17 11.63
CA SER A 28 24.46 8.63 11.67
C SER A 28 23.21 9.26 12.32
N ASN A 29 23.36 10.47 12.88
CA ASN A 29 22.24 11.24 13.43
C ASN A 29 21.11 11.45 12.41
N ALA A 30 21.47 11.77 11.16
CA ALA A 30 20.50 12.00 10.09
C ALA A 30 19.70 10.71 9.79
N THR A 31 20.38 9.58 9.66
CA THR A 31 19.71 8.28 9.40
C THR A 31 18.81 7.85 10.55
N LEU A 32 19.19 8.12 11.81
CA LEU A 32 18.37 7.80 12.97
C LEU A 32 17.05 8.55 12.96
N VAL A 33 17.07 9.86 12.67
CA VAL A 33 15.84 10.68 12.59
C VAL A 33 14.90 10.15 11.51
N VAL A 34 15.42 9.85 10.31
CA VAL A 34 14.62 9.31 9.20
C VAL A 34 13.97 7.96 9.57
N VAL A 35 14.71 7.08 10.25
CA VAL A 35 14.19 5.78 10.69
C VAL A 35 13.08 5.93 11.74
N ILE A 36 13.21 6.86 12.70
CA ILE A 36 12.19 7.11 13.73
C ILE A 36 10.89 7.62 13.09
N VAL A 37 10.98 8.61 12.20
CA VAL A 37 9.80 9.15 11.49
C VAL A 37 9.12 8.04 10.69
N THR A 38 9.91 7.23 9.99
CA THR A 38 9.40 6.08 9.23
C THR A 38 8.73 5.03 10.13
N ALA A 39 9.30 4.76 11.31
CA ALA A 39 8.76 3.79 12.26
C ALA A 39 7.39 4.24 12.83
N ILE A 40 7.27 5.52 13.17
CA ILE A 40 6.00 6.11 13.64
C ILE A 40 4.96 6.09 12.51
N ALA A 41 5.34 6.50 11.29
CA ALA A 41 4.45 6.47 10.13
C ALA A 41 3.96 5.05 9.79
N SER A 42 4.82 4.04 9.99
CA SER A 42 4.48 2.63 9.75
C SER A 42 3.39 2.10 10.67
N TYR A 43 3.06 2.79 11.77
CA TYR A 43 1.96 2.43 12.67
C TYR A 43 0.59 2.96 12.20
N SER A 44 0.54 3.77 11.13
CA SER A 44 -0.72 4.34 10.61
C SER A 44 -1.61 3.33 9.87
N GLY A 45 -1.09 2.15 9.51
CA GLY A 45 -1.85 1.13 8.77
C GLY A 45 -2.89 0.44 9.66
N PRO A 46 -4.20 0.45 9.31
CA PRO A 46 -5.23 -0.20 10.11
C PRO A 46 -5.22 -1.73 10.00
N ASP A 47 -4.56 -2.27 8.96
CA ASP A 47 -4.49 -3.71 8.69
C ASP A 47 -3.14 -4.30 9.12
N TYR A 48 -3.18 -5.17 10.13
CA TYR A 48 -2.00 -5.81 10.69
C TYR A 48 -1.38 -6.85 9.71
N GLY A 49 -2.19 -7.50 8.89
CA GLY A 49 -1.74 -8.53 7.94
C GLY A 49 -0.87 -7.92 6.83
N ILE A 50 -1.32 -6.80 6.27
CA ILE A 50 -0.55 -6.04 5.27
C ILE A 50 0.72 -5.44 5.90
N GLY A 51 0.61 -4.94 7.14
CA GLY A 51 1.74 -4.40 7.89
C GLY A 51 2.86 -5.41 8.14
N LEU A 52 2.53 -6.67 8.45
CA LEU A 52 3.52 -7.72 8.64
C LEU A 52 4.25 -8.07 7.33
N SER A 53 3.51 -8.21 6.23
CA SER A 53 4.11 -8.46 4.90
C SER A 53 5.06 -7.34 4.50
N TRP A 54 4.69 -6.08 4.73
CA TRP A 54 5.54 -4.93 4.43
C TRP A 54 6.85 -4.92 5.24
N ARG A 55 6.79 -5.33 6.51
CA ARG A 55 8.00 -5.44 7.37
C ARG A 55 8.98 -6.48 6.84
N ILE A 56 8.48 -7.65 6.43
CA ILE A 56 9.31 -8.73 5.87
C ILE A 56 9.99 -8.26 4.58
N LEU A 57 9.24 -7.61 3.69
CA LEU A 57 9.76 -7.03 2.44
C LEU A 57 10.86 -6.00 2.70
N LYS A 58 10.67 -5.13 3.70
CA LYS A 58 11.65 -4.12 4.08
C LYS A 58 12.96 -4.74 4.56
N TYR A 59 12.91 -5.77 5.40
CA TYR A 59 14.13 -6.44 5.87
C TYR A 59 14.86 -7.15 4.74
N LEU A 60 14.14 -7.72 3.78
CA LEU A 60 14.72 -8.32 2.59
C LEU A 60 15.45 -7.28 1.72
N LEU A 61 14.88 -6.09 1.55
CA LEU A 61 15.54 -4.95 0.88
C LEU A 61 16.78 -4.46 1.62
N ILE A 62 16.74 -4.37 2.96
CA ILE A 62 17.89 -3.97 3.78
C ILE A 62 19.02 -4.99 3.67
N LEU A 63 18.70 -6.29 3.66
CA LEU A 63 19.69 -7.35 3.48
C LEU A 63 20.34 -7.28 2.09
N ALA A 64 19.52 -7.09 1.03
CA ALA A 64 20.02 -6.92 -0.33
C ALA A 64 20.91 -5.67 -0.46
N ALA A 65 20.55 -4.57 0.21
CA ALA A 65 21.36 -3.36 0.29
C ALA A 65 22.69 -3.60 1.00
N ALA A 66 22.70 -4.38 2.09
CA ALA A 66 23.91 -4.70 2.83
C ALA A 66 24.90 -5.56 2.02
N LEU A 67 24.40 -6.45 1.16
CA LEU A 67 25.22 -7.35 0.35
C LEU A 67 25.68 -6.73 -0.99
N GLY A 68 24.80 -6.02 -1.68
CA GLY A 68 25.02 -5.52 -3.04
C GLY A 68 24.91 -4.01 -3.20
N GLY A 69 24.78 -3.25 -2.12
CA GLY A 69 24.61 -1.80 -2.14
C GLY A 69 23.39 -1.38 -2.98
N LEU A 70 23.57 -0.33 -3.78
CA LEU A 70 22.51 0.21 -4.65
C LEU A 70 22.05 -0.80 -5.71
N ILE A 71 22.96 -1.61 -6.25
CA ILE A 71 22.64 -2.62 -7.27
C ILE A 71 21.70 -3.69 -6.69
N GLY A 72 21.98 -4.13 -5.46
CA GLY A 72 21.11 -5.07 -4.73
C GLY A 72 19.71 -4.51 -4.51
N ILE A 73 19.60 -3.25 -4.10
CA ILE A 73 18.29 -2.57 -3.92
C ILE A 73 17.49 -2.53 -5.21
N VAL A 74 18.12 -2.14 -6.34
CA VAL A 74 17.43 -2.02 -7.62
C VAL A 74 16.95 -3.40 -8.11
N PHE A 75 17.81 -4.41 -8.05
CA PHE A 75 17.47 -5.76 -8.51
C PHE A 75 16.35 -6.38 -7.67
N THR A 76 16.50 -6.34 -6.34
CA THR A 76 15.48 -6.84 -5.42
C THR A 76 14.18 -6.03 -5.50
N GLY A 77 14.26 -4.72 -5.73
CA GLY A 77 13.11 -3.86 -5.95
C GLY A 77 12.30 -4.26 -7.19
N ILE A 78 12.97 -4.53 -8.31
CA ILE A 78 12.32 -5.00 -9.54
C ILE A 78 11.66 -6.37 -9.33
N LEU A 79 12.33 -7.29 -8.63
CA LEU A 79 11.76 -8.61 -8.31
C LEU A 79 10.49 -8.51 -7.45
N ILE A 80 10.52 -7.66 -6.42
CA ILE A 80 9.36 -7.41 -5.57
C ILE A 80 8.21 -6.82 -6.40
N LEU A 81 8.51 -5.88 -7.30
CA LEU A 81 7.50 -5.23 -8.13
C LEU A 81 6.87 -6.22 -9.12
N ALA A 82 7.68 -7.08 -9.75
CA ALA A 82 7.20 -8.15 -10.61
C ALA A 82 6.34 -9.17 -9.85
N HIS A 83 6.73 -9.52 -8.61
CA HIS A 83 5.93 -10.40 -7.77
C HIS A 83 4.59 -9.75 -7.37
N ALA A 84 4.59 -8.47 -7.02
CA ALA A 84 3.38 -7.72 -6.68
C ALA A 84 2.42 -7.60 -7.87
N ALA A 85 2.93 -7.41 -9.09
CA ALA A 85 2.13 -7.38 -10.31
C ALA A 85 1.40 -8.72 -10.58
N LYS A 86 2.02 -9.84 -10.18
CA LYS A 86 1.45 -11.18 -10.31
C LYS A 86 0.37 -11.46 -9.26
N GLN A 87 0.38 -10.78 -8.11
CA GLN A 87 -0.67 -10.95 -7.11
C GLN A 87 -1.96 -10.27 -7.59
N ASN A 88 -2.99 -11.09 -7.83
CA ASN A 88 -4.33 -10.62 -8.15
C ASN A 88 -5.14 -10.48 -6.85
N SER A 89 -5.72 -9.30 -6.61
CA SER A 89 -6.66 -9.05 -5.53
C SER A 89 -8.05 -8.88 -6.15
N PHE A 90 -9.00 -9.77 -5.84
CA PHE A 90 -10.39 -9.72 -6.32
C PHE A 90 -10.56 -9.51 -7.84
N GLY A 91 -9.68 -10.11 -8.65
CA GLY A 91 -9.74 -10.04 -10.12
C GLY A 91 -9.02 -8.83 -10.75
N VAL A 92 -8.38 -7.97 -9.95
CA VAL A 92 -7.51 -6.88 -10.41
C VAL A 92 -6.09 -7.04 -9.86
N SER A 93 -5.09 -6.70 -10.66
CA SER A 93 -3.69 -6.74 -10.22
C SER A 93 -3.49 -5.83 -8.99
N TYR A 94 -2.68 -6.23 -8.00
CA TYR A 94 -2.41 -5.41 -6.80
C TYR A 94 -1.82 -4.03 -7.14
N LEU A 95 -1.28 -3.89 -8.35
CA LEU A 95 -0.78 -2.63 -8.91
C LEU A 95 -1.80 -1.90 -9.79
N ALA A 96 -3.08 -2.27 -9.84
CA ALA A 96 -4.10 -1.49 -10.54
C ALA A 96 -4.18 -0.09 -9.91
N PRO A 97 -3.98 1.03 -10.65
CA PRO A 97 -4.09 1.22 -12.11
C PRO A 97 -2.77 1.34 -12.90
N TRP A 98 -1.60 1.04 -12.32
CA TRP A 98 -0.33 0.97 -13.06
C TRP A 98 -0.30 -0.17 -14.09
N THR A 99 -1.11 -1.20 -13.88
CA THR A 99 -1.39 -2.29 -14.82
C THR A 99 -2.88 -2.66 -14.70
N PRO A 100 -3.79 -2.33 -15.64
CA PRO A 100 -3.66 -1.65 -16.95
C PRO A 100 -3.75 -0.11 -16.87
N ILE A 101 -2.89 0.59 -17.61
CA ILE A 101 -2.83 2.05 -17.63
C ILE A 101 -4.10 2.63 -18.25
N ARG A 102 -5.05 3.05 -17.41
CA ARG A 102 -6.20 3.88 -17.79
C ARG A 102 -6.02 5.26 -17.17
N GLY A 103 -5.68 6.26 -17.99
CA GLY A 103 -5.38 7.64 -17.54
C GLY A 103 -6.49 8.29 -16.69
N ILE A 104 -7.75 7.93 -16.94
CA ILE A 104 -8.92 8.46 -16.24
C ILE A 104 -9.05 7.87 -14.81
N GLU A 105 -8.53 6.66 -14.60
CA GLU A 105 -8.58 5.93 -13.31
C GLU A 105 -7.36 6.25 -12.43
N LEU A 106 -6.21 6.59 -13.02
CA LEU A 106 -5.02 7.10 -12.31
C LEU A 106 -5.33 8.39 -11.52
N LEU A 107 -6.11 9.30 -12.11
CA LEU A 107 -6.55 10.52 -11.44
C LEU A 107 -7.51 10.24 -10.27
N ASP A 108 -8.30 9.17 -10.34
CA ASP A 108 -9.22 8.77 -9.27
C ASP A 108 -8.47 8.10 -8.09
N THR A 109 -7.29 7.51 -8.35
CA THR A 109 -6.40 6.96 -7.30
C THR A 109 -5.62 8.04 -6.56
N VAL A 110 -5.08 9.04 -7.28
CA VAL A 110 -4.28 10.13 -6.66
C VAL A 110 -5.18 11.19 -6.04
N LEU A 111 -6.27 11.56 -6.73
CA LEU A 111 -7.27 12.50 -6.25
C LEU A 111 -8.62 11.79 -6.22
N ARG A 112 -8.91 11.16 -5.08
CA ARG A 112 -10.16 10.41 -4.86
C ARG A 112 -11.35 11.26 -5.27
N ARG A 113 -12.08 10.83 -6.30
CA ARG A 113 -13.28 11.56 -6.72
C ARG A 113 -14.29 11.54 -5.58
N PRO A 114 -14.96 12.69 -5.33
CA PRO A 114 -15.91 12.80 -4.24
C PRO A 114 -17.12 11.86 -4.44
N LEU A 115 -17.67 11.37 -3.33
CA LEU A 115 -18.66 10.29 -3.28
C LEU A 115 -20.00 10.59 -3.98
N TRP A 116 -20.26 11.85 -4.32
CA TRP A 116 -21.45 12.33 -5.01
C TRP A 116 -21.43 12.14 -6.53
N MET A 117 -20.35 11.60 -7.12
CA MET A 117 -20.29 11.38 -8.57
C MET A 117 -21.02 10.08 -8.98
N PRO A 118 -21.88 10.11 -10.02
CA PRO A 118 -22.71 8.98 -10.40
C PRO A 118 -21.95 7.88 -11.17
N LYS A 119 -20.72 8.09 -11.64
CA LYS A 119 -19.96 7.06 -12.37
C LYS A 119 -19.09 6.24 -11.41
N ARG A 120 -19.17 4.91 -11.52
CA ARG A 120 -18.28 3.99 -10.79
C ARG A 120 -16.95 3.85 -11.57
N PRO A 121 -15.80 3.71 -10.88
CA PRO A 121 -14.54 3.40 -11.54
C PRO A 121 -14.65 2.10 -12.34
N GLY A 122 -14.19 2.10 -13.59
CA GLY A 122 -14.25 0.95 -14.50
C GLY A 122 -13.24 -0.16 -14.19
N THR A 123 -12.42 0.02 -13.16
CA THR A 123 -11.32 -0.87 -12.76
C THR A 123 -11.84 -2.19 -12.20
N VAL A 124 -12.99 -2.18 -11.52
CA VAL A 124 -13.57 -3.35 -10.83
C VAL A 124 -14.60 -4.11 -11.67
N HIS A 125 -14.61 -3.94 -13.00
CA HIS A 125 -15.61 -4.53 -13.90
C HIS A 125 -17.04 -4.53 -13.31
N PRO A 126 -17.58 -3.35 -12.93
CA PRO A 126 -18.89 -3.30 -12.31
C PRO A 126 -19.97 -3.67 -13.33
N ILE A 127 -20.88 -4.58 -12.94
CA ILE A 127 -22.05 -4.97 -13.75
C ILE A 127 -22.93 -3.76 -14.08
N GLU A 128 -22.90 -2.73 -13.23
CA GLU A 128 -23.64 -1.47 -13.40
C GLU A 128 -22.68 -0.28 -13.26
N THR A 129 -22.57 0.52 -14.32
CA THR A 129 -21.60 1.62 -14.44
C THR A 129 -22.04 2.92 -13.75
N VAL A 130 -23.34 3.03 -13.45
CA VAL A 130 -23.97 4.19 -12.80
C VAL A 130 -24.33 3.84 -11.35
N ARG A 131 -23.98 4.72 -10.41
CA ARG A 131 -24.16 4.57 -8.97
C ARG A 131 -25.59 4.89 -8.53
N TYR A 132 -26.26 5.77 -9.28
CA TYR A 132 -27.68 6.11 -9.16
C TYR A 132 -28.36 5.80 -10.50
N GLN A 133 -29.21 4.78 -10.56
CA GLN A 133 -30.24 4.79 -11.60
C GLN A 133 -31.21 5.90 -11.27
N GLU A 134 -31.31 6.89 -12.16
CA GLU A 134 -32.43 7.81 -12.14
C GLU A 134 -33.69 6.96 -12.37
N GLN A 135 -34.46 6.75 -11.31
CA GLN A 135 -35.78 6.11 -11.34
C GLN A 135 -36.71 7.01 -12.16
N GLY A 136 -36.72 6.86 -13.48
CA GLY A 136 -37.66 7.56 -14.35
C GLY A 136 -37.16 7.75 -15.77
N GLY A 137 -37.53 6.82 -16.66
CA GLY A 137 -37.51 7.08 -18.10
C GLY A 137 -36.68 6.10 -18.92
N SER A 138 -37.24 4.91 -19.16
CA SER A 138 -37.55 4.41 -20.51
C SER A 138 -37.90 2.93 -20.41
N GLU A 139 -39.15 2.63 -20.03
CA GLU A 139 -39.86 1.60 -20.78
C GLU A 139 -39.77 1.99 -22.27
N ILE A 140 -39.64 1.00 -23.14
CA ILE A 140 -39.75 1.00 -24.63
C ILE A 140 -38.45 0.56 -25.33
N GLY A 141 -38.51 -0.68 -25.85
CA GLY A 141 -37.73 -1.17 -27.00
C GLY A 141 -36.39 -1.83 -26.61
N HIS A 142 -36.12 -3.11 -26.86
CA HIS A 142 -36.65 -3.97 -27.91
C HIS A 142 -36.40 -5.44 -27.50
N GLY A 143 -37.47 -6.24 -27.49
CA GLY A 143 -37.35 -7.67 -27.74
C GLY A 143 -37.06 -7.96 -29.22
N LYS A 144 -36.66 -9.19 -29.49
CA LYS A 144 -36.14 -9.80 -30.73
C LYS A 144 -34.61 -9.68 -30.83
N GLN A 145 -33.86 -10.77 -30.87
CA GLN A 145 -34.07 -11.91 -31.75
C GLN A 145 -33.66 -13.23 -31.09
N GLU A 146 -34.61 -14.18 -31.08
CA GLU A 146 -34.44 -15.61 -30.89
C GLU A 146 -33.69 -16.22 -32.09
N ASP A 147 -32.96 -17.30 -31.78
CA ASP A 147 -32.79 -18.55 -32.55
C ASP A 147 -32.42 -18.48 -34.05
N GLU A 148 -31.22 -18.97 -34.37
CA GLU A 148 -30.93 -19.98 -35.42
C GLU A 148 -29.56 -20.64 -35.19
#